data_AF-A0A9E7EB58-F1
#
_entry.id   AF-A0A9E7EB58-F1
#
_cell.length_a   1.000
_cell.length_b   1.000
_cell.length_c   1.000
_cell.angle_alpha   90.00
_cell.angle_beta   90.00
_cell.angle_gamma   90.00
#
_symmetry.space_group_name_H-M   'P 1'
#
loop_
_entity.id
_entity.type
_entity.pdbx_description
1 polymer ?
#
loop_
_entity_poly.entity_id
_entity_poly.type
_entity_poly.pdbx_seq_one_letter_code
_entity_poly.pdbx_strand_id
1 'polypeptide(L)'
;MASSKIGLACELGGGGWDAEVTSIIERIRSADMGNRIQAAREIRQLTKTSPRHRRELSGAVGPLVSMLQSDSLESGDAAILALLNLAVRDERNKVKIVEAGALDPLVHFLQSTNSSLQEYATAALLTLSASSINKPTISASYAIPLLVRILRDGNQQAKVDAVMALCNLSTIPENLNVILPLQPIPSLISLLKSCKKSSRTAERCSALLESLASFDEGRTALTAAEGGVLTVVQVLEEGSLRSREHAVGTLLTMCESDHCRYRDLILKEGAIPGLLELTVQGTPKSQVKARSLLQLLRSSRHERAELRADALDSIVCDIVSNIDCDDQAGEAKKMLVEMVQISMEQSLRHLQQRAFVVRSD
;
A
#
# COMPACT_ATOMS: atom_id res chain seq x y z
N MET A 1 70.07 -16.54 10.69
CA MET A 1 69.75 -15.10 10.64
C MET A 1 68.25 -15.00 10.29
N ALA A 2 67.24 -15.15 11.15
CA ALA A 2 66.98 -14.65 12.52
C ALA A 2 67.31 -13.15 12.65
N SER A 3 66.48 -12.23 13.15
CA SER A 3 65.09 -12.16 13.64
C SER A 3 64.83 -10.68 13.97
N SER A 4 63.58 -10.21 13.83
CA SER A 4 62.86 -9.27 14.74
C SER A 4 63.26 -7.79 14.92
N LYS A 5 62.25 -6.91 14.74
CA LYS A 5 61.77 -5.74 15.54
C LYS A 5 61.20 -4.68 14.59
N ILE A 6 59.88 -4.51 14.40
CA ILE A 6 58.81 -4.02 15.30
C ILE A 6 59.23 -2.78 16.10
N GLY A 7 58.56 -1.65 15.83
CA GLY A 7 58.33 -0.60 16.83
C GLY A 7 58.38 0.85 16.32
N LEU A 8 57.23 1.54 16.48
CA LEU A 8 57.01 3.00 16.44
C LEU A 8 57.00 3.66 15.04
N ALA A 9 56.03 4.48 14.64
CA ALA A 9 55.10 5.29 15.40
C ALA A 9 53.73 5.40 14.71
N CYS A 10 52.68 5.11 15.46
CA CYS A 10 51.28 5.35 15.13
C CYS A 10 50.77 6.34 16.18
N GLU A 11 51.05 7.63 16.03
CA GLU A 11 50.66 8.64 17.02
C GLU A 11 50.82 10.05 16.45
N LEU A 12 49.94 10.51 15.54
CA LEU A 12 49.76 11.94 15.23
C LEU A 12 48.44 12.18 14.47
N GLY A 13 47.29 11.98 15.12
CA GLY A 13 45.99 12.27 14.49
C GLY A 13 44.78 12.46 15.41
N GLY A 14 44.92 12.37 16.74
CA GLY A 14 43.78 12.40 17.67
C GLY A 14 43.38 13.79 18.20
N GLY A 15 44.33 14.70 18.41
CA GLY A 15 44.07 15.93 19.21
C GLY A 15 43.26 17.02 18.52
N GLY A 16 43.37 17.18 17.20
CA GLY A 16 42.67 18.25 16.47
C GLY A 16 41.17 17.99 16.28
N TRP A 17 40.79 16.71 16.17
CA TRP A 17 39.43 16.29 15.86
C TRP A 17 38.51 16.38 17.10
N ASP A 18 39.00 15.94 18.26
CA ASP A 18 38.24 16.06 19.50
C ASP A 18 38.07 17.53 19.91
N ALA A 19 39.05 18.39 19.60
CA ALA A 19 38.96 19.82 19.79
C ALA A 19 37.91 20.48 18.87
N GLU A 20 37.81 20.06 17.61
CA GLU A 20 36.79 20.54 16.67
C GLU A 20 35.37 20.18 17.15
N VAL A 21 35.14 18.90 17.50
CA VAL A 21 33.84 18.45 18.02
C VAL A 21 33.47 19.19 19.31
N THR A 22 34.42 19.37 20.22
CA THR A 22 34.22 20.10 21.48
C THR A 22 33.83 21.55 21.23
N SER A 23 34.56 22.24 20.35
CA SER A 23 34.29 23.63 19.96
C SER A 23 32.88 23.80 19.37
N ILE A 24 32.44 22.88 18.50
CA ILE A 24 31.09 22.89 17.93
C ILE A 24 30.02 22.73 19.02
N ILE A 25 30.23 21.81 19.98
CA ILE A 25 29.30 21.57 21.09
C ILE A 25 29.23 22.76 22.05
N GLU A 26 30.32 23.50 22.25
CA GLU A 26 30.30 24.74 23.04
C GLU A 26 29.52 25.84 22.31
N ARG A 27 29.79 26.02 21.00
CA ARG A 27 29.12 27.06 20.19
C ARG A 27 27.62 26.83 20.06
N ILE A 28 27.15 25.58 19.92
CA ILE A 28 25.70 25.29 19.84
C ILE A 28 24.96 25.57 21.16
N ARG A 29 25.70 25.67 22.28
CA ARG A 29 25.18 26.02 23.62
C ARG A 29 25.34 27.50 23.96
N SER A 30 25.95 28.30 23.08
CA SER A 30 26.16 29.72 23.32
C SER A 30 24.84 30.49 23.41
N ALA A 31 24.84 31.62 24.11
CA ALA A 31 23.67 32.50 24.19
C ALA A 31 23.39 33.24 22.87
N ASP A 32 24.40 33.36 22.00
CA ASP A 32 24.27 34.04 20.71
C ASP A 32 23.66 33.11 19.65
N MET A 33 22.51 33.51 19.10
CA MET A 33 21.81 32.69 18.10
C MET A 33 22.61 32.56 16.80
N GLY A 34 23.42 33.57 16.43
CA GLY A 34 24.28 33.50 15.25
C GLY A 34 25.30 32.36 15.34
N ASN A 35 25.99 32.25 16.48
CA ASN A 35 26.90 31.16 16.79
C ASN A 35 26.22 29.79 16.77
N ARG A 36 24.99 29.70 17.31
CA ARG A 36 24.20 28.46 17.29
C ARG A 36 23.84 28.05 15.86
N ILE A 37 23.35 28.97 15.04
CA ILE A 37 23.02 28.73 13.63
C ILE A 37 24.25 28.24 12.86
N GLN A 38 25.39 28.90 13.06
CA GLN A 38 26.63 28.51 12.39
C GLN A 38 27.11 27.12 12.85
N ALA A 39 27.05 26.83 14.15
CA ALA A 39 27.37 25.50 14.67
C ALA A 39 26.41 24.42 14.14
N ALA A 40 25.11 24.70 14.03
CA ALA A 40 24.13 23.78 13.45
C ALA A 40 24.44 23.46 11.97
N ARG A 41 24.85 24.48 11.19
CA ARG A 41 25.30 24.29 9.80
C ARG A 41 26.54 23.41 9.71
N GLU A 42 27.51 23.59 10.60
CA GLU A 42 28.71 22.75 10.66
C GLU A 42 28.38 21.30 11.06
N ILE A 43 27.55 21.10 12.08
CA ILE A 43 27.04 19.77 12.47
C ILE A 43 26.41 19.09 11.27
N ARG A 44 25.52 19.78 10.55
CA ARG A 44 24.86 19.24 9.35
C ARG A 44 25.89 18.79 8.30
N GLN A 45 26.93 19.57 8.05
CA GLN A 45 27.96 19.21 7.06
C GLN A 45 28.74 17.96 7.48
N LEU A 46 29.25 17.92 8.72
CA LEU A 46 30.06 16.80 9.23
C LEU A 46 29.27 15.48 9.31
N THR A 47 27.97 15.58 9.64
CA THR A 47 27.09 14.41 9.82
C THR A 47 26.46 13.89 8.53
N LYS A 48 26.64 14.61 7.40
CA LYS A 48 26.05 14.25 6.09
C LYS A 48 26.39 12.83 5.67
N THR A 49 27.65 12.43 5.80
CA THR A 49 28.14 11.12 5.37
C THR A 49 28.85 10.32 6.46
N SER A 50 29.16 10.91 7.61
CA SER A 50 29.97 10.26 8.65
C SER A 50 29.15 9.73 9.83
N PRO A 51 28.99 8.40 9.99
CA PRO A 51 28.34 7.81 11.16
C PRO A 51 29.12 8.04 12.46
N ARG A 52 30.43 8.33 12.37
CA ARG A 52 31.26 8.67 13.53
C ARG A 52 30.86 10.04 14.09
N HIS A 53 30.80 11.07 13.24
CA HIS A 53 30.34 12.40 13.65
C HIS A 53 28.91 12.38 14.17
N ARG A 54 28.01 11.54 13.64
CA ARG A 54 26.66 11.38 14.19
C ARG A 54 26.66 10.93 15.65
N ARG A 55 27.57 10.02 16.02
CA ARG A 55 27.72 9.53 17.40
C ARG A 55 28.36 10.57 18.30
N GLU A 56 29.43 11.21 17.83
CA GLU A 56 30.21 12.18 18.61
C GLU A 56 29.43 13.49 18.84
N LEU A 57 28.68 13.97 17.85
CA LEU A 57 27.86 15.18 17.95
C LEU A 57 26.46 14.92 18.53
N SER A 58 26.20 13.72 19.09
CA SER A 58 24.94 13.39 19.75
C SER A 58 24.62 14.34 20.92
N GLY A 59 25.64 14.93 21.54
CA GLY A 59 25.48 15.96 22.58
C GLY A 59 24.86 17.28 22.12
N ALA A 60 24.72 17.49 20.81
CA ALA A 60 24.07 18.67 20.23
C ALA A 60 22.55 18.56 20.14
N VAL A 61 21.96 17.37 20.36
CA VAL A 61 20.51 17.13 20.16
C VAL A 61 19.66 18.09 20.99
N GLY A 62 19.87 18.17 22.31
CA GLY A 62 19.10 19.09 23.17
C GLY A 62 19.21 20.56 22.75
N PRO A 63 20.43 21.10 22.58
CA PRO A 63 20.62 22.46 22.06
C PRO A 63 19.93 22.72 20.71
N LEU A 64 20.00 21.77 19.77
CA LEU A 64 19.33 21.88 18.47
C LEU A 64 17.79 21.84 18.61
N VAL A 65 17.25 20.99 19.49
CA VAL A 65 15.79 20.97 19.73
C VAL A 65 15.31 22.29 20.33
N SER A 66 16.06 22.89 21.26
CA SER A 66 15.71 24.21 21.79
C SER A 66 15.79 25.35 20.74
N MET A 67 16.56 25.17 19.65
CA MET A 67 16.54 26.12 18.52
C MET A 67 15.21 26.06 17.74
N LEU A 68 14.58 24.88 17.66
CA LEU A 68 13.27 24.72 17.00
C LEU A 68 12.15 25.52 17.67
N GLN A 69 12.33 25.87 18.94
CA GLN A 69 11.36 26.65 19.72
C GLN A 69 11.55 28.16 19.56
N SER A 70 12.56 28.60 18.81
CA SER A 70 12.77 30.03 18.54
C SER A 70 11.90 30.52 17.39
N ASP A 71 11.50 31.79 17.42
CA ASP A 71 10.71 32.43 16.35
C ASP A 71 11.50 32.67 15.05
N SER A 72 12.80 32.33 15.03
CA SER A 72 13.66 32.51 13.87
C SER A 72 13.53 31.33 12.90
N LEU A 73 13.01 31.61 11.70
CA LEU A 73 12.93 30.62 10.62
C LEU A 73 14.31 30.06 10.24
N GLU A 74 15.34 30.92 10.24
CA GLU A 74 16.72 30.51 9.94
C GLU A 74 17.26 29.52 10.98
N SER A 75 16.97 29.78 12.27
CA SER A 75 17.28 28.89 13.38
C SER A 75 16.57 27.54 13.23
N GLY A 76 15.26 27.56 12.94
CA GLY A 76 14.46 26.36 12.68
C GLY A 76 15.03 25.52 11.53
N ASP A 77 15.31 26.14 10.38
CA ASP A 77 15.87 25.48 9.21
C ASP A 77 17.23 24.83 9.51
N ALA A 78 18.15 25.58 10.14
CA ALA A 78 19.47 25.06 10.49
C ALA A 78 19.38 23.88 11.47
N ALA A 79 18.49 23.99 12.45
CA ALA A 79 18.30 22.97 13.48
C ALA A 79 17.67 21.68 12.93
N ILE A 80 16.58 21.76 12.17
CA ILE A 80 15.91 20.56 11.62
C ILE A 80 16.86 19.79 10.71
N LEU A 81 17.60 20.49 9.84
CA LEU A 81 18.51 19.85 8.90
C LEU A 81 19.70 19.17 9.61
N ALA A 82 20.20 19.76 10.70
CA ALA A 82 21.23 19.15 11.52
C ALA A 82 20.70 17.91 12.26
N LEU A 83 19.51 18.00 12.86
CA LEU A 83 18.83 16.89 13.53
C LEU A 83 18.54 15.72 12.58
N LEU A 84 18.10 16.01 11.36
CA LEU A 84 17.86 15.01 10.33
C LEU A 84 19.14 14.24 10.01
N ASN A 85 20.26 14.92 9.76
CA ASN A 85 21.54 14.26 9.48
C ASN A 85 22.08 13.48 10.68
N LEU A 86 21.86 13.95 11.91
CA LEU A 86 22.18 13.21 13.14
C LEU A 86 21.37 11.90 13.26
N ALA A 87 20.10 11.92 12.83
CA ALA A 87 19.17 10.80 12.96
C ALA A 87 19.32 9.73 11.87
N VAL A 88 19.78 10.11 10.67
CA VAL A 88 19.87 9.18 9.52
C VAL A 88 20.77 8.00 9.87
N ARG A 89 20.18 6.79 9.81
CA ARG A 89 20.84 5.50 10.13
C ARG A 89 21.45 5.40 11.54
N ASP A 90 21.06 6.28 12.46
CA ASP A 90 21.49 6.21 13.87
C ASP A 90 20.25 6.05 14.76
N GLU A 91 20.09 4.88 15.38
CA GLU A 91 18.90 4.60 16.19
C GLU A 91 18.88 5.36 17.51
N ARG A 92 20.04 5.54 18.13
CA ARG A 92 20.16 6.24 19.41
C ARG A 92 19.80 7.71 19.25
N ASN A 93 20.26 8.34 18.17
CA ASN A 93 19.92 9.73 17.89
C ASN A 93 18.44 9.92 17.56
N LYS A 94 17.81 9.02 16.80
CA LYS A 94 16.35 9.10 16.56
C LYS A 94 15.57 9.14 17.87
N VAL A 95 15.89 8.25 18.80
CA VAL A 95 15.22 8.17 20.11
C VAL A 95 15.48 9.44 20.92
N LYS A 96 16.75 9.85 21.05
CA LYS A 96 17.13 11.07 21.78
C LYS A 96 16.44 12.33 21.26
N ILE A 97 16.22 12.45 19.96
CA ILE A 97 15.56 13.62 19.37
C ILE A 97 14.09 13.70 19.82
N VAL A 98 13.39 12.57 19.85
CA VAL A 98 12.00 12.53 20.34
C VAL A 98 11.95 12.75 21.85
N GLU A 99 12.84 12.11 22.63
CA GLU A 99 12.94 12.31 24.08
C GLU A 99 13.29 13.74 24.47
N ALA A 100 14.06 14.46 23.63
CA ALA A 100 14.39 15.87 23.84
C ALA A 100 13.23 16.84 23.55
N GLY A 101 12.05 16.34 23.12
CA GLY A 101 10.86 17.15 22.88
C GLY A 101 10.77 17.75 21.48
N ALA A 102 11.41 17.14 20.47
CA ALA A 102 11.38 17.68 19.11
C ALA A 102 10.02 17.55 18.41
N LEU A 103 9.10 16.70 18.90
CA LEU A 103 7.84 16.43 18.19
C LEU A 103 6.92 17.65 18.13
N ASP A 104 6.77 18.41 19.21
CA ASP A 104 5.84 19.56 19.22
C ASP A 104 6.26 20.65 18.21
N PRO A 105 7.54 21.10 18.16
CA PRO A 105 7.99 22.03 17.13
C PRO A 105 7.87 21.45 15.71
N LEU A 106 8.18 20.16 15.51
CA LEU A 106 8.06 19.54 14.18
C LEU A 106 6.61 19.48 13.71
N VAL A 107 5.67 19.14 14.59
CA VAL A 107 4.23 19.15 14.31
C VAL A 107 3.75 20.55 13.98
N HIS A 108 4.23 21.58 14.69
CA HIS A 108 3.96 22.97 14.35
C HIS A 108 4.48 23.34 12.95
N PHE A 109 5.70 22.92 12.60
CA PHE A 109 6.30 23.20 11.29
C PHE A 109 5.63 22.48 10.12
N LEU A 110 4.98 21.33 10.32
CA LEU A 110 4.10 20.73 9.30
C LEU A 110 2.93 21.64 8.90
N GLN A 111 2.59 22.62 9.75
CA GLN A 111 1.54 23.60 9.49
C GLN A 111 2.07 24.91 8.88
N SER A 112 3.39 25.05 8.74
CA SER A 112 4.01 26.26 8.20
C SER A 112 3.58 26.54 6.76
N THR A 113 3.42 27.83 6.45
CA THR A 113 3.23 28.33 5.08
C THR A 113 4.54 28.36 4.30
N ASN A 114 5.69 28.24 4.98
CA ASN A 114 6.99 28.07 4.35
C ASN A 114 7.15 26.61 3.88
N SER A 115 7.10 26.42 2.55
CA SER A 115 7.22 25.12 1.89
C SER A 115 8.50 24.37 2.28
N SER A 116 9.64 25.06 2.39
CA SER A 116 10.91 24.43 2.77
C SER A 116 10.87 23.90 4.20
N LEU A 117 10.34 24.70 5.13
CA LEU A 117 10.24 24.30 6.54
C LEU A 117 9.26 23.13 6.74
N GLN A 118 8.12 23.15 6.02
CA GLN A 118 7.18 22.03 5.99
C GLN A 118 7.83 20.75 5.45
N GLU A 119 8.59 20.85 4.35
CA GLU A 119 9.31 19.73 3.75
C GLU A 119 10.35 19.16 4.74
N TYR A 120 11.14 20.01 5.38
CA TYR A 120 12.15 19.59 6.36
C TYR A 120 11.52 18.90 7.57
N ALA A 121 10.40 19.43 8.09
CA ALA A 121 9.66 18.80 9.17
C ALA A 121 9.08 17.44 8.76
N THR A 122 8.57 17.33 7.53
CA THR A 122 8.07 16.06 6.97
C THR A 122 9.19 15.02 6.86
N ALA A 123 10.35 15.42 6.33
CA ALA A 123 11.52 14.55 6.19
C ALA A 123 12.11 14.14 7.56
N ALA A 124 12.03 15.01 8.57
CA ALA A 124 12.41 14.69 9.94
C ALA A 124 11.48 13.63 10.53
N LEU A 125 10.16 13.77 10.39
CA LEU A 125 9.19 12.77 10.86
C LEU A 125 9.32 11.43 10.12
N LEU A 126 9.59 11.45 8.81
CA LEU A 126 9.96 10.25 8.07
C LEU A 126 11.16 9.55 8.72
N THR A 127 12.23 10.30 9.01
CA THR A 127 13.44 9.75 9.59
C THR A 127 13.20 9.19 10.99
N LEU A 128 12.46 9.93 11.85
CA LEU A 128 12.17 9.55 13.23
C LEU A 128 11.19 8.37 13.32
N SER A 129 10.19 8.30 12.44
CA SER A 129 9.21 7.20 12.38
C SER A 129 9.80 5.85 11.95
N ALA A 130 11.02 5.84 11.39
CA ALA A 130 11.73 4.59 11.11
C ALA A 130 12.13 3.82 12.39
N SER A 131 12.21 4.49 13.54
CA SER A 131 12.44 3.87 14.84
C SER A 131 11.18 3.23 15.38
N SER A 132 11.21 1.94 15.71
CA SER A 132 10.07 1.28 16.38
C SER A 132 9.78 1.87 17.76
N ILE A 133 10.79 2.44 18.44
CA ILE A 133 10.67 3.06 19.76
C ILE A 133 9.92 4.39 19.66
N ASN A 134 10.15 5.17 18.60
CA ASN A 134 9.50 6.48 18.45
C ASN A 134 8.07 6.39 17.91
N LYS A 135 7.72 5.33 17.18
CA LYS A 135 6.41 5.23 16.51
C LYS A 135 5.23 5.45 17.47
N PRO A 136 5.15 4.85 18.68
CA PRO A 136 4.04 5.10 19.60
C PRO A 136 3.91 6.58 19.97
N THR A 137 5.02 7.25 20.30
CA THR A 137 5.02 8.67 20.66
C THR A 137 4.62 9.55 19.48
N ILE A 138 5.10 9.25 18.27
CA ILE A 138 4.69 9.97 17.05
C ILE A 138 3.20 9.74 16.76
N SER A 139 2.70 8.53 17.01
CA SER A 139 1.29 8.16 16.78
C SER A 139 0.34 8.85 17.76
N ALA A 140 0.78 9.06 19.00
CA ALA A 140 0.04 9.82 20.01
C ALA A 140 0.06 11.34 19.79
N SER A 141 0.92 11.83 18.88
CA SER A 141 0.96 13.24 18.48
C SER A 141 -0.04 13.55 17.35
N TYR A 142 -0.15 14.81 16.97
CA TYR A 142 -0.98 15.23 15.83
C TYR A 142 -0.29 15.06 14.46
N ALA A 143 0.80 14.28 14.37
CA ALA A 143 1.56 14.09 13.14
C ALA A 143 0.75 13.39 12.03
N ILE A 144 -0.01 12.33 12.34
CA ILE A 144 -0.73 11.53 11.32
C ILE A 144 -1.72 12.39 10.51
N PRO A 145 -2.64 13.15 11.15
CA PRO A 145 -3.54 14.05 10.41
C PRO A 145 -2.83 15.04 9.49
N LEU A 146 -1.72 15.61 9.94
CA LEU A 146 -0.95 16.58 9.16
C LEU A 146 -0.20 15.93 8.00
N LEU A 147 0.33 14.72 8.17
CA LEU A 147 0.98 13.97 7.10
C LEU A 147 -0.02 13.59 5.99
N VAL A 148 -1.25 13.20 6.34
CA VAL A 148 -2.30 12.95 5.33
C VAL A 148 -2.68 14.24 4.59
N ARG A 149 -2.76 15.38 5.29
CA ARG A 149 -2.97 16.69 4.66
C ARG A 149 -1.84 17.04 3.68
N ILE A 150 -0.58 16.83 4.06
CA ILE A 150 0.59 17.10 3.21
C ILE A 150 0.61 16.17 1.98
N LEU A 151 0.17 14.92 2.12
CA LEU A 151 0.01 14.01 0.99
C LEU A 151 -0.95 14.56 -0.09
N ARG A 152 -1.93 15.37 0.30
CA ARG A 152 -2.87 16.04 -0.61
C ARG A 152 -2.33 17.37 -1.13
N ASP A 153 -1.88 18.24 -0.22
CA ASP A 153 -1.67 19.67 -0.50
C ASP A 153 -0.18 20.06 -0.62
N GLY A 154 0.74 19.18 -0.22
CA GLY A 154 2.17 19.45 -0.18
C GLY A 154 2.84 19.48 -1.56
N ASN A 155 4.09 19.96 -1.58
CA ASN A 155 4.94 19.88 -2.76
C ASN A 155 5.31 18.41 -3.08
N GLN A 156 5.90 18.14 -4.25
CA GLN A 156 6.17 16.77 -4.70
C GLN A 156 7.08 15.99 -3.74
N GLN A 157 8.11 16.61 -3.17
CA GLN A 157 9.03 15.96 -2.25
C GLN A 157 8.36 15.69 -0.89
N ALA A 158 7.64 16.67 -0.35
CA ALA A 158 6.87 16.53 0.88
C ALA A 158 5.80 15.43 0.78
N LYS A 159 5.13 15.29 -0.37
CA LYS A 159 4.18 14.18 -0.62
C LYS A 159 4.84 12.81 -0.55
N VAL A 160 6.03 12.69 -1.14
CA VAL A 160 6.83 11.46 -1.11
C VAL A 160 7.25 11.15 0.33
N ASP A 161 7.77 12.13 1.07
CA ASP A 161 8.21 11.91 2.44
C ASP A 161 7.04 11.60 3.38
N ALA A 162 5.88 12.25 3.17
CA ALA A 162 4.66 11.99 3.91
C ALA A 162 4.16 10.56 3.73
N VAL A 163 4.09 10.04 2.49
CA VAL A 163 3.67 8.64 2.28
C VAL A 163 4.66 7.67 2.90
N MET A 164 5.97 7.94 2.82
CA MET A 164 6.97 7.07 3.45
C MET A 164 6.82 7.07 4.99
N ALA A 165 6.53 8.21 5.61
CA ALA A 165 6.31 8.32 7.04
C ALA A 165 5.02 7.59 7.46
N LEU A 166 3.92 7.80 6.73
CA LEU A 166 2.65 7.11 6.96
C LEU A 166 2.81 5.58 6.83
N CYS A 167 3.60 5.09 5.86
CA CYS A 167 3.90 3.66 5.74
C CYS A 167 4.69 3.10 6.93
N ASN A 168 5.58 3.90 7.53
CA ASN A 168 6.31 3.46 8.73
C ASN A 168 5.36 3.39 9.93
N LEU A 169 4.48 4.39 10.07
CA LEU A 169 3.52 4.49 11.16
C LEU A 169 2.39 3.44 11.04
N SER A 170 1.96 3.09 9.83
CA SER A 170 0.92 2.07 9.58
C SER A 170 1.34 0.65 9.95
N THR A 171 2.61 0.43 10.34
CA THR A 171 3.04 -0.84 10.94
C THR A 171 2.48 -1.06 12.34
N ILE A 172 1.95 -0.02 12.99
CA ILE A 172 1.09 -0.10 14.16
C ILE A 172 -0.36 -0.16 13.63
N PRO A 173 -1.07 -1.30 13.76
CA PRO A 173 -2.40 -1.49 13.16
C PRO A 173 -3.43 -0.43 13.58
N GLU A 174 -3.37 0.04 14.82
CA GLU A 174 -4.28 1.06 15.37
C GLU A 174 -4.22 2.37 14.58
N ASN A 175 -3.04 2.70 14.01
CA ASN A 175 -2.87 3.91 13.21
C ASN A 175 -3.67 3.87 11.90
N LEU A 176 -4.01 2.69 11.37
CA LEU A 176 -4.85 2.59 10.17
C LEU A 176 -6.26 3.13 10.42
N ASN A 177 -6.79 2.97 11.64
CA ASN A 177 -8.09 3.54 12.05
C ASN A 177 -8.06 5.07 12.17
N VAL A 178 -6.87 5.67 12.29
CA VAL A 178 -6.69 7.13 12.29
C VAL A 178 -6.44 7.64 10.87
N ILE A 179 -5.67 6.90 10.07
CA ILE A 179 -5.30 7.25 8.71
C ILE A 179 -6.51 7.18 7.77
N LEU A 180 -7.31 6.12 7.83
CA LEU A 180 -8.36 5.84 6.85
C LEU A 180 -9.47 6.91 6.80
N PRO A 181 -10.04 7.38 7.94
CA PRO A 181 -11.09 8.41 7.94
C PRO A 181 -10.63 9.76 7.36
N LEU A 182 -9.32 9.99 7.26
CA LEU A 182 -8.74 11.19 6.65
C LEU A 182 -8.69 11.12 5.11
N GLN A 183 -9.23 10.05 4.52
CA GLN A 183 -9.37 9.84 3.08
C GLN A 183 -8.06 9.96 2.27
N PRO A 184 -7.01 9.19 2.61
CA PRO A 184 -5.72 9.28 1.93
C PRO A 184 -5.73 8.69 0.50
N ILE A 185 -6.70 7.83 0.18
CA ILE A 185 -6.69 6.99 -1.03
C ILE A 185 -6.62 7.80 -2.33
N PRO A 186 -7.44 8.83 -2.58
CA PRO A 186 -7.34 9.63 -3.79
C PRO A 186 -5.94 10.24 -3.99
N SER A 187 -5.31 10.71 -2.91
CA SER A 187 -3.96 11.26 -2.95
C SER A 187 -2.88 10.20 -3.19
N LEU A 188 -3.03 8.99 -2.63
CA LEU A 188 -2.16 7.85 -2.92
C LEU A 188 -2.25 7.43 -4.40
N ILE A 189 -3.46 7.39 -4.96
CA ILE A 189 -3.68 7.09 -6.38
C ILE A 189 -3.07 8.19 -7.27
N SER A 190 -3.28 9.47 -6.93
CA SER A 190 -2.66 10.58 -7.66
C SER A 190 -1.13 10.49 -7.64
N LEU A 191 -0.53 10.14 -6.50
CA LEU A 191 0.93 9.99 -6.38
C LEU A 191 1.46 8.78 -7.16
N LEU A 192 0.70 7.68 -7.19
CA LEU A 192 1.03 6.51 -8.02
C LEU A 192 0.93 6.82 -9.52
N LYS A 193 0.01 7.69 -9.94
CA LYS A 193 -0.09 8.12 -11.35
C LYS A 193 1.09 9.00 -11.77
N SER A 194 1.67 9.78 -10.86
CA SER A 194 2.77 10.70 -11.18
C SER A 194 4.17 10.14 -11.01
N CYS A 195 4.34 9.00 -10.32
CA CYS A 195 5.65 8.38 -10.11
C CYS A 195 5.86 7.13 -10.98
N LYS A 196 7.14 6.78 -11.21
CA LYS A 196 7.52 5.52 -11.86
C LYS A 196 7.02 4.35 -11.01
N LYS A 197 6.28 3.40 -11.61
CA LYS A 197 5.68 2.25 -10.90
C LYS A 197 6.70 1.34 -10.21
N SER A 198 7.93 1.28 -10.72
CA SER A 198 9.06 0.56 -10.11
C SER A 198 9.85 1.35 -9.07
N SER A 199 9.45 2.60 -8.76
CA SER A 199 10.11 3.42 -7.74
C SER A 199 9.81 2.94 -6.31
N ARG A 200 10.67 3.36 -5.36
CA ARG A 200 10.43 3.12 -3.93
C ARG A 200 9.19 3.86 -3.41
N THR A 201 8.84 5.00 -4.00
CA THR A 201 7.59 5.71 -3.69
C THR A 201 6.38 4.85 -4.04
N ALA A 202 6.36 4.25 -5.23
CA ALA A 202 5.29 3.35 -5.64
C ALA A 202 5.19 2.12 -4.73
N GLU A 203 6.32 1.51 -4.37
CA GLU A 203 6.35 0.39 -3.40
C GLU A 203 5.66 0.77 -2.09
N ARG A 204 5.98 1.95 -1.54
CA ARG A 204 5.40 2.44 -0.29
C ARG A 204 3.92 2.79 -0.43
N CYS A 205 3.52 3.50 -1.48
CA CYS A 205 2.11 3.79 -1.74
C CYS A 205 1.29 2.50 -1.83
N SER A 206 1.77 1.50 -2.58
CA SER A 206 1.08 0.22 -2.73
C SER A 206 0.99 -0.55 -1.43
N ALA A 207 2.03 -0.54 -0.59
CA ALA A 207 2.00 -1.19 0.72
C ALA A 207 0.96 -0.56 1.67
N LEU A 208 0.85 0.78 1.66
CA LEU A 208 -0.16 1.48 2.44
C LEU A 208 -1.58 1.23 1.89
N LEU A 209 -1.75 1.23 0.56
CA LEU A 209 -3.03 0.88 -0.07
C LEU A 209 -3.47 -0.55 0.27
N GLU A 210 -2.56 -1.55 0.22
CA GLU A 210 -2.87 -2.92 0.62
C GLU A 210 -3.34 -2.97 2.08
N SER A 211 -2.66 -2.24 2.97
CA SER A 211 -3.01 -2.18 4.39
C SER A 211 -4.40 -1.54 4.59
N LEU A 212 -4.70 -0.45 3.88
CA LEU A 212 -5.99 0.24 3.96
C LEU A 212 -7.13 -0.57 3.30
N ALA A 213 -6.84 -1.38 2.29
CA ALA A 213 -7.82 -2.26 1.64
C ALA A 213 -8.32 -3.41 2.54
N SER A 214 -7.69 -3.64 3.69
CA SER A 214 -8.24 -4.54 4.71
C SER A 214 -9.58 -4.04 5.28
N PHE A 215 -9.85 -2.73 5.19
CA PHE A 215 -11.08 -2.09 5.62
C PHE A 215 -12.05 -1.88 4.45
N ASP A 216 -13.36 -1.98 4.70
CA ASP A 216 -14.38 -1.76 3.67
C ASP A 216 -14.36 -0.34 3.12
N GLU A 217 -14.26 0.65 4.01
CA GLU A 217 -14.09 2.05 3.64
C GLU A 217 -12.87 2.26 2.73
N GLY A 218 -11.77 1.53 2.95
CA GLY A 218 -10.60 1.58 2.09
C GLY A 218 -10.87 1.01 0.69
N ARG A 219 -11.53 -0.14 0.58
CA ARG A 219 -11.87 -0.74 -0.72
C ARG A 219 -12.88 0.11 -1.50
N THR A 220 -13.89 0.63 -0.81
CA THR A 220 -14.92 1.48 -1.43
C THR A 220 -14.32 2.79 -1.94
N ALA A 221 -13.47 3.45 -1.15
CA ALA A 221 -12.74 4.65 -1.57
C ALA A 221 -11.79 4.37 -2.75
N LEU A 222 -11.14 3.20 -2.79
CA LEU A 222 -10.31 2.79 -3.92
C LEU A 222 -11.12 2.62 -5.21
N THR A 223 -12.32 2.03 -5.13
CA THR A 223 -13.21 1.92 -6.30
C THR A 223 -13.85 3.24 -6.72
N ALA A 224 -14.07 4.16 -5.78
CA ALA A 224 -14.63 5.47 -6.06
C ALA A 224 -13.60 6.46 -6.62
N ALA A 225 -12.31 6.27 -6.32
CA ALA A 225 -11.24 7.09 -6.86
C ALA A 225 -11.11 6.88 -8.38
N GLU A 226 -11.04 7.99 -9.13
CA GLU A 226 -10.92 7.95 -10.58
C GLU A 226 -9.70 7.13 -11.02
N GLY A 227 -9.93 6.03 -11.73
CA GLY A 227 -8.89 5.10 -12.16
C GLY A 227 -8.13 4.43 -11.01
N GLY A 228 -8.75 4.29 -9.84
CA GLY A 228 -8.12 3.68 -8.65
C GLY A 228 -7.71 2.23 -8.90
N VAL A 229 -8.67 1.37 -9.29
CA VAL A 229 -8.40 -0.04 -9.63
C VAL A 229 -7.42 -0.16 -10.80
N LEU A 230 -7.61 0.63 -11.86
CA LEU A 230 -6.69 0.70 -13.01
C LEU A 230 -5.26 1.01 -12.57
N THR A 231 -5.07 1.98 -11.68
CA THR A 231 -3.74 2.36 -11.18
C THR A 231 -3.08 1.21 -10.43
N VAL A 232 -3.85 0.42 -9.67
CA VAL A 232 -3.35 -0.80 -9.00
C VAL A 232 -2.96 -1.86 -10.03
N VAL A 233 -3.76 -2.06 -11.09
CA VAL A 233 -3.42 -2.97 -12.19
C VAL A 233 -2.17 -2.52 -12.94
N GLN A 234 -1.99 -1.24 -13.22
CA GLN A 234 -0.75 -0.72 -13.82
C GLN A 234 0.47 -0.98 -12.92
N VAL A 235 0.33 -0.86 -11.59
CA VAL A 235 1.42 -1.23 -10.66
C VAL A 235 1.67 -2.73 -10.68
N LEU A 236 0.64 -3.56 -10.84
CA LEU A 236 0.77 -5.01 -10.98
C LEU A 236 1.56 -5.40 -12.23
N GLU A 237 1.48 -4.62 -13.30
CA GLU A 237 2.18 -4.88 -14.58
C GLU A 237 3.60 -4.30 -14.59
N GLU A 238 3.76 -3.03 -14.21
CA GLU A 238 5.01 -2.26 -14.41
C GLU A 238 5.83 -2.06 -13.12
N GLY A 239 5.32 -2.54 -11.99
CA GLY A 239 5.90 -2.33 -10.66
C GLY A 239 7.20 -3.08 -10.42
N SER A 240 7.90 -2.70 -9.34
CA SER A 240 8.97 -3.54 -8.78
C SER A 240 8.36 -4.85 -8.27
N LEU A 241 9.16 -5.89 -8.05
CA LEU A 241 8.67 -7.16 -7.47
C LEU A 241 7.86 -6.96 -6.18
N ARG A 242 8.27 -6.00 -5.35
CA ARG A 242 7.56 -5.64 -4.12
C ARG A 242 6.28 -4.85 -4.39
N SER A 243 6.32 -3.86 -5.28
CA SER A 243 5.11 -3.11 -5.66
C SER A 243 4.04 -4.03 -6.27
N ARG A 244 4.45 -4.99 -7.11
CA ARG A 244 3.57 -6.01 -7.71
C ARG A 244 2.98 -6.93 -6.65
N GLU A 245 3.77 -7.36 -5.66
CA GLU A 245 3.30 -8.17 -4.51
C GLU A 245 2.22 -7.45 -3.69
N HIS A 246 2.36 -6.14 -3.46
CA HIS A 246 1.37 -5.33 -2.77
C HIS A 246 0.13 -5.07 -3.64
N ALA A 247 0.32 -4.83 -4.95
CA ALA A 247 -0.78 -4.62 -5.88
C ALA A 247 -1.68 -5.86 -5.99
N VAL A 248 -1.10 -7.06 -6.18
CA VAL A 248 -1.88 -8.30 -6.20
C VAL A 248 -2.56 -8.57 -4.86
N GLY A 249 -1.91 -8.23 -3.74
CA GLY A 249 -2.51 -8.37 -2.41
C GLY A 249 -3.71 -7.46 -2.19
N THR A 250 -3.65 -6.23 -2.71
CA THR A 250 -4.79 -5.29 -2.69
C THR A 250 -5.97 -5.88 -3.47
N LEU A 251 -5.74 -6.32 -4.70
CA LEU A 251 -6.79 -6.90 -5.57
C LEU A 251 -7.35 -8.21 -4.99
N LEU A 252 -6.49 -9.05 -4.40
CA LEU A 252 -6.90 -10.28 -3.73
C LEU A 252 -7.81 -9.98 -2.54
N THR A 253 -7.39 -9.06 -1.66
CA THR A 253 -8.18 -8.66 -0.48
C THR A 253 -9.55 -8.12 -0.89
N MET A 254 -9.62 -7.36 -1.98
CA MET A 254 -10.90 -6.93 -2.55
C MET A 254 -11.77 -8.14 -2.92
N CYS A 255 -11.29 -9.05 -3.78
CA CYS A 255 -12.05 -10.23 -4.18
C CYS A 255 -12.42 -11.19 -3.03
N GLU A 256 -11.56 -11.35 -2.02
CA GLU A 256 -11.84 -12.18 -0.85
C GLU A 256 -12.94 -11.57 0.03
N SER A 257 -12.98 -10.24 0.13
CA SER A 257 -13.98 -9.54 0.94
C SER A 257 -15.38 -9.54 0.31
N ASP A 258 -15.48 -9.22 -0.98
CA ASP A 258 -16.73 -9.26 -1.73
C ASP A 258 -16.44 -9.57 -3.20
N HIS A 259 -16.44 -10.86 -3.49
CA HIS A 259 -16.17 -11.39 -4.83
C HIS A 259 -17.07 -10.77 -5.90
N CYS A 260 -18.38 -10.66 -5.64
CA CYS A 260 -19.34 -10.19 -6.63
C CYS A 260 -19.15 -8.71 -6.94
N ARG A 261 -18.82 -7.91 -5.92
CA ARG A 261 -18.65 -6.46 -6.07
C ARG A 261 -17.39 -6.10 -6.85
N TYR A 262 -16.28 -6.79 -6.61
CA TYR A 262 -14.97 -6.35 -7.11
C TYR A 262 -14.45 -7.12 -8.33
N ARG A 263 -14.95 -8.34 -8.57
CA ARG A 263 -14.50 -9.18 -9.70
C ARG A 263 -14.57 -8.45 -11.04
N ASP A 264 -15.74 -7.94 -11.41
CA ASP A 264 -15.94 -7.37 -12.74
C ASP A 264 -15.15 -6.08 -12.94
N LEU A 265 -14.96 -5.30 -11.87
CA LEU A 265 -14.09 -4.13 -11.88
C LEU A 265 -12.65 -4.52 -12.21
N ILE A 266 -12.12 -5.55 -11.54
CA ILE A 266 -10.73 -6.01 -11.74
C ILE A 266 -10.53 -6.61 -13.13
N LEU A 267 -11.51 -7.38 -13.63
CA LEU A 267 -11.48 -7.94 -14.99
C LEU A 267 -11.55 -6.86 -16.07
N LYS A 268 -12.41 -5.85 -15.88
CA LYS A 268 -12.59 -4.75 -16.83
C LYS A 268 -11.31 -3.92 -16.99
N GLU A 269 -10.55 -3.74 -15.92
CA GLU A 269 -9.24 -3.04 -15.98
C GLU A 269 -8.10 -3.91 -16.52
N GLY A 270 -8.38 -5.17 -16.91
CA GLY A 270 -7.41 -6.00 -17.64
C GLY A 270 -6.35 -6.68 -16.78
N ALA A 271 -6.63 -7.03 -15.52
CA ALA A 271 -5.61 -7.59 -14.61
C ALA A 271 -5.00 -8.95 -15.02
N ILE A 272 -5.65 -9.71 -15.90
CA ILE A 272 -5.29 -11.12 -16.19
C ILE A 272 -3.87 -11.32 -16.73
N PRO A 273 -3.39 -10.58 -17.75
CA PRO A 273 -2.03 -10.76 -18.27
C PRO A 273 -0.96 -10.54 -17.19
N GLY A 274 -1.07 -9.44 -16.45
CA GLY A 274 -0.16 -9.13 -15.33
C GLY A 274 -0.18 -10.19 -14.23
N LEU A 275 -1.35 -10.76 -13.91
CA LEU A 275 -1.46 -11.85 -12.95
C LEU A 275 -0.79 -13.14 -13.44
N LEU A 276 -1.01 -13.53 -14.70
CA LEU A 276 -0.40 -14.72 -15.29
C LEU A 276 1.12 -14.61 -15.31
N GLU A 277 1.65 -13.47 -15.74
CA GLU A 277 3.10 -13.21 -15.70
C GLU A 277 3.64 -13.30 -14.27
N LEU A 278 2.93 -12.73 -13.29
CA LEU A 278 3.33 -12.75 -11.89
C LEU A 278 3.35 -14.16 -11.29
N THR A 279 2.57 -15.11 -11.82
CA THR A 279 2.63 -16.52 -11.36
C THR A 279 3.95 -17.23 -11.71
N VAL A 280 4.71 -16.68 -12.66
CA VAL A 280 6.00 -17.20 -13.14
C VAL A 280 7.16 -16.34 -12.66
N GLN A 281 7.05 -15.02 -12.82
CA GLN A 281 8.15 -14.06 -12.58
C GLN A 281 8.05 -13.32 -11.24
N GLY A 282 7.02 -13.60 -10.45
CA GLY A 282 6.81 -12.97 -9.14
C GLY A 282 7.68 -13.52 -8.03
N THR A 283 7.62 -12.86 -6.86
CA THR A 283 8.15 -13.41 -5.61
C THR A 283 7.34 -14.65 -5.19
N PRO A 284 7.86 -15.55 -4.34
CA PRO A 284 7.08 -16.68 -3.85
C PRO A 284 5.72 -16.28 -3.26
N LYS A 285 5.68 -15.15 -2.54
CA LYS A 285 4.44 -14.60 -1.97
C LYS A 285 3.49 -14.09 -3.05
N SER A 286 4.00 -13.31 -4.01
CA SER A 286 3.17 -12.76 -5.07
C SER A 286 2.62 -13.83 -6.01
N GLN A 287 3.38 -14.91 -6.25
CA GLN A 287 2.93 -16.07 -7.02
C GLN A 287 1.73 -16.76 -6.37
N VAL A 288 1.77 -16.99 -5.06
CA VAL A 288 0.64 -17.59 -4.31
C VAL A 288 -0.58 -16.68 -4.34
N LYS A 289 -0.40 -15.39 -4.09
CA LYS A 289 -1.48 -14.39 -4.18
C LYS A 289 -2.10 -14.33 -5.59
N ALA A 290 -1.26 -14.31 -6.62
CA ALA A 290 -1.71 -14.27 -8.02
C ALA A 290 -2.52 -15.50 -8.42
N ARG A 291 -2.07 -16.70 -8.05
CA ARG A 291 -2.83 -17.95 -8.29
C ARG A 291 -4.19 -17.94 -7.59
N SER A 292 -4.21 -17.49 -6.34
CA SER A 292 -5.44 -17.39 -5.55
C SER A 292 -6.43 -16.38 -6.17
N LEU A 293 -5.94 -15.21 -6.56
CA LEU A 293 -6.75 -14.21 -7.24
C LEU A 293 -7.26 -14.72 -8.59
N LEU A 294 -6.43 -15.38 -9.40
CA LEU A 294 -6.86 -15.97 -10.67
C LEU A 294 -7.97 -17.03 -10.48
N GLN A 295 -7.91 -17.83 -9.41
CA GLN A 295 -8.98 -18.78 -9.08
C GLN A 295 -10.29 -18.05 -8.75
N LEU A 296 -10.24 -17.01 -7.91
CA LEU A 296 -11.40 -16.17 -7.60
C LEU A 296 -11.93 -15.48 -8.86
N LEU A 297 -11.05 -14.95 -9.72
CA LEU A 297 -11.41 -14.32 -11.00
C LEU A 297 -11.84 -15.33 -12.07
N ARG A 298 -11.67 -16.64 -11.88
CA ARG A 298 -12.24 -17.66 -12.76
C ARG A 298 -13.64 -18.07 -12.34
N SER A 299 -13.87 -18.29 -11.05
CA SER A 299 -15.17 -18.76 -10.54
C SER A 299 -16.28 -17.75 -10.83
N SER A 300 -17.13 -18.04 -11.80
CA SER A 300 -18.37 -17.28 -12.02
C SER A 300 -19.46 -17.85 -11.11
N ARG A 301 -20.33 -16.99 -10.56
CA ARG A 301 -21.57 -17.50 -9.92
C ARG A 301 -22.50 -18.16 -10.93
N HIS A 302 -22.37 -17.88 -12.23
CA HIS A 302 -23.16 -18.52 -13.29
C HIS A 302 -22.91 -20.04 -13.33
N GLU A 303 -21.66 -20.51 -13.24
CA GLU A 303 -21.37 -21.95 -13.17
C GLU A 303 -22.00 -22.63 -11.93
N ARG A 304 -22.06 -21.94 -10.77
CA ARG A 304 -22.71 -22.50 -9.57
C ARG A 304 -24.24 -22.37 -9.57
N ALA A 305 -24.80 -21.43 -10.33
CA ALA A 305 -26.24 -21.23 -10.46
C ALA A 305 -26.84 -22.20 -11.49
N GLU A 306 -26.15 -22.46 -12.61
CA GLU A 306 -26.52 -23.52 -13.57
C GLU A 306 -26.47 -24.90 -12.91
N LEU A 307 -25.39 -25.21 -12.17
CA LEU A 307 -25.31 -26.48 -11.41
C LEU A 307 -26.39 -26.61 -10.31
N ARG A 308 -26.92 -25.49 -9.80
CA ARG A 308 -28.05 -25.50 -8.84
C ARG A 308 -29.40 -25.56 -9.53
N ALA A 309 -29.56 -24.99 -10.71
CA ALA A 309 -30.77 -25.11 -11.51
C ALA A 309 -30.95 -26.56 -11.96
N ASP A 310 -29.90 -27.20 -12.48
CA ASP A 310 -29.94 -28.62 -12.87
C ASP A 310 -30.17 -29.55 -11.66
N ALA A 311 -29.58 -29.23 -10.50
CA ALA A 311 -29.81 -29.97 -9.26
C ALA A 311 -31.23 -29.74 -8.70
N LEU A 312 -31.77 -28.53 -8.81
CA LEU A 312 -33.15 -28.22 -8.44
C LEU A 312 -34.13 -28.90 -9.39
N ASP A 313 -33.87 -28.92 -10.70
CA ASP A 313 -34.67 -29.61 -11.70
C ASP A 313 -34.63 -31.13 -11.50
N SER A 314 -33.49 -31.69 -11.09
CA SER A 314 -33.39 -33.10 -10.70
C SER A 314 -34.19 -33.39 -9.43
N ILE A 315 -34.10 -32.54 -8.40
CA ILE A 315 -34.86 -32.69 -7.15
C ILE A 315 -36.36 -32.50 -7.41
N VAL A 316 -36.75 -31.54 -8.25
CA VAL A 316 -38.15 -31.31 -8.66
C VAL A 316 -38.66 -32.49 -9.49
N CYS A 317 -37.88 -33.01 -10.44
CA CYS A 317 -38.23 -34.23 -11.19
C CYS A 317 -38.39 -35.43 -10.25
N ASP A 318 -37.50 -35.60 -9.28
CA ASP A 318 -37.58 -36.70 -8.31
C ASP A 318 -38.80 -36.54 -7.38
N ILE A 319 -39.11 -35.33 -6.93
CA ILE A 319 -40.30 -35.06 -6.10
C ILE A 319 -41.59 -35.28 -6.91
N VAL A 320 -41.64 -34.79 -8.15
CA VAL A 320 -42.79 -34.98 -9.06
C VAL A 320 -42.99 -36.46 -9.38
N SER A 321 -41.91 -37.22 -9.57
CA SER A 321 -41.95 -38.66 -9.81
C SER A 321 -42.39 -39.47 -8.58
N ASN A 322 -42.21 -38.91 -7.38
CA ASN A 322 -42.59 -39.55 -6.11
C ASN A 322 -43.96 -39.08 -5.58
N ILE A 323 -44.64 -38.15 -6.24
CA ILE A 323 -45.98 -37.64 -5.89
C ILE A 323 -47.09 -38.32 -6.71
N ASP A 324 -46.84 -39.50 -7.28
CA ASP A 324 -47.93 -40.32 -7.84
C ASP A 324 -48.85 -40.84 -6.70
N CYS A 325 -49.79 -39.99 -6.27
CA CYS A 325 -51.05 -40.39 -5.67
C CYS A 325 -52.08 -40.48 -6.79
N ASP A 326 -52.11 -41.67 -7.41
CA ASP A 326 -53.29 -42.44 -7.80
C ASP A 326 -54.52 -41.64 -8.27
N ASP A 327 -54.59 -41.38 -9.58
CA ASP A 327 -55.71 -41.81 -10.46
C ASP A 327 -55.69 -41.10 -11.84
N GLN A 328 -54.90 -40.03 -12.05
CA GLN A 328 -54.87 -39.28 -13.32
C GLN A 328 -53.75 -39.70 -14.31
N ALA A 329 -52.71 -40.39 -13.85
CA ALA A 329 -51.60 -40.83 -14.70
C ALA A 329 -52.03 -41.85 -15.77
N GLY A 330 -53.07 -42.65 -15.48
CA GLY A 330 -53.64 -43.63 -16.41
C GLY A 330 -54.33 -42.98 -17.61
N GLU A 331 -55.11 -41.91 -17.38
CA GLU A 331 -55.79 -41.19 -18.46
C GLU A 331 -54.82 -40.37 -19.32
N ALA A 332 -53.83 -39.71 -18.71
CA ALA A 332 -52.81 -38.95 -19.43
C ALA A 332 -51.97 -39.85 -20.34
N LYS A 333 -51.58 -41.03 -19.84
CA LYS A 333 -50.84 -42.04 -20.64
C LYS A 333 -51.69 -42.59 -21.80
N LYS A 334 -53.00 -42.74 -21.60
CA LYS A 334 -53.93 -43.20 -22.64
C LYS A 334 -54.17 -42.13 -23.71
N MET A 335 -54.32 -40.86 -23.33
CA MET A 335 -54.41 -39.74 -24.27
C MET A 335 -53.13 -39.54 -25.08
N LEU A 336 -51.95 -39.71 -24.46
CA LEU A 336 -50.68 -39.62 -25.18
C LEU A 336 -50.54 -40.73 -26.22
N VAL A 337 -50.97 -41.95 -25.90
CA VAL A 337 -50.97 -43.08 -26.87
C VAL A 337 -51.95 -42.81 -28.02
N GLU A 338 -53.16 -42.31 -27.74
CA GLU A 338 -54.13 -41.94 -28.78
C GLU A 338 -53.62 -40.80 -29.68
N MET A 339 -53.00 -39.77 -29.11
CA MET A 339 -52.41 -38.66 -29.88
C MET A 339 -51.31 -39.13 -30.82
N VAL A 340 -50.41 -39.99 -30.34
CA VAL A 340 -49.33 -40.56 -31.18
C VAL A 340 -49.91 -41.42 -32.30
N GLN A 341 -50.94 -42.21 -32.00
CA GLN A 341 -51.59 -43.08 -32.98
C GLN A 341 -52.33 -42.28 -34.07
N ILE A 342 -53.07 -41.23 -33.69
CA ILE A 342 -53.74 -40.32 -34.63
C ILE A 342 -52.71 -39.61 -35.52
N SER A 343 -51.60 -39.14 -34.95
CA SER A 343 -50.53 -38.48 -35.71
C SER A 343 -49.85 -39.44 -36.70
N MET A 344 -49.63 -40.70 -36.31
CA MET A 344 -49.11 -41.73 -37.20
C MET A 344 -50.08 -42.03 -38.35
N GLU A 345 -51.37 -42.16 -38.08
CA GLU A 345 -52.38 -42.40 -39.11
C GLU A 345 -52.50 -41.25 -40.11
N GLN A 346 -52.47 -40.00 -39.64
CA GLN A 346 -52.49 -38.83 -40.52
C GLN A 346 -51.24 -38.79 -41.40
N SER A 347 -50.08 -39.10 -40.84
CA SER A 347 -48.82 -39.17 -41.59
C SER A 347 -48.84 -40.27 -42.65
N LEU A 348 -49.40 -41.44 -42.32
CA LEU A 348 -49.60 -42.56 -43.26
C LEU A 348 -50.58 -42.21 -44.38
N ARG A 349 -51.70 -41.53 -44.08
CA ARG A 349 -52.66 -41.06 -45.10
C ARG A 349 -52.02 -40.03 -46.04
N HIS A 350 -51.22 -39.10 -45.52
CA HIS A 350 -50.48 -38.15 -46.35
C HIS A 350 -49.43 -38.83 -47.25
N LEU A 351 -48.73 -39.85 -46.74
CA LEU A 351 -47.81 -40.65 -47.54
C LEU A 351 -48.53 -41.44 -48.64
N GLN A 352 -49.69 -42.04 -48.34
CA GLN A 352 -50.50 -42.77 -49.32
C GLN A 352 -51.10 -41.85 -50.39
N GLN A 353 -51.58 -40.66 -50.01
CA GLN A 353 -52.06 -39.64 -50.96
C GLN A 353 -50.94 -39.17 -51.89
N ARG A 354 -49.73 -38.93 -51.37
CA ARG A 354 -48.55 -38.58 -52.19
C ARG A 354 -48.12 -39.73 -53.11
N ALA A 355 -48.22 -40.98 -52.66
CA ALA A 355 -47.92 -42.15 -53.49
C ALA A 355 -48.95 -42.38 -54.61
N PHE A 356 -50.20 -41.94 -54.45
CA PHE A 356 -51.25 -42.05 -55.47
C PHE A 356 -51.10 -40.99 -56.58
N VAL A 357 -50.64 -39.79 -56.23
CA VAL A 357 -50.36 -38.70 -57.19
C VAL A 357 -49.18 -39.02 -58.11
N VAL A 358 -48.23 -39.87 -57.69
CA VAL A 358 -47.05 -40.27 -58.49
C VAL A 358 -47.33 -41.42 -59.48
N ARG A 359 -48.54 -42.01 -59.48
CA ARG A 359 -48.95 -43.10 -60.39
C ARG A 359 -49.92 -42.69 -61.49
N SER A 360 -50.26 -41.40 -61.60
CA SER A 360 -51.25 -40.89 -62.57
C SER A 360 -50.68 -39.92 -63.62
N ASP A 361 -49.35 -39.78 -63.66
CA ASP A 361 -48.57 -39.27 -64.80
C ASP A 361 -47.68 -40.42 -65.31
#